data_AF-A0AAV2UT18-F1
#
_entry.id   AF-A0AAV2UT18-F1
#
_cell.length_a   1.000
_cell.length_b   1.000
_cell.length_c   1.000
_cell.angle_alpha   90.00
_cell.angle_beta   90.00
_cell.angle_gamma   90.00
#
_symmetry.space_group_name_H-M   'P 1'
#
loop_
_entity.id
_entity.type
_entity.pdbx_description
1 polymer ?
#
loop_
_entity_poly.entity_id
_entity_poly.type
_entity_poly.pdbx_seq_one_letter_code
_entity_poly.pdbx_strand_id
1 'polypeptide(L)'
;MRFSNVAGIPSAIESLYRGDNNLAGIIFLLPTLITGVFCQNFPEVVDMEQVRLHKLTNLSNDFHMVSMSEDPQIALDWGKGCFITIDPVLFSDYIVDVHATFRKNQLNFPDRMEQEREHIALVVPFCSIKKITIHNKELANPFYLSIPQDNHEARMEFNTLYSELISLLRKKYTQEVDGEEEKVTLRAYAIRYLDFYSKFGSCNNPFNKSLAQLVELYPEFMSNFLQSSHLSSKTGLMKDIVLNSSENLFKEHPYTQSIDASYIFRVKESTTCYEDDWAKPVYD
;
A
#
# COMPACT_ATOMS: atom_id res chain seq x y z
N MET A 1 5.62 14.13 5.15
CA MET A 1 4.43 13.65 5.87
C MET A 1 4.67 13.82 7.36
N ARG A 2 3.70 14.28 8.14
CA ARG A 2 3.88 14.49 9.58
C ARG A 2 2.92 13.60 10.37
N PHE A 3 3.39 13.09 11.49
CA PHE A 3 2.58 12.35 12.45
C PHE A 3 2.43 13.18 13.71
N SER A 4 1.22 13.30 14.23
CA SER A 4 0.92 14.08 15.43
C SER A 4 0.03 13.29 16.37
N ASN A 5 0.43 13.14 17.63
CA ASN A 5 -0.33 12.43 18.66
C ASN A 5 -0.73 10.98 18.32
N VAL A 6 -0.06 10.35 17.36
CA VAL A 6 -0.23 8.92 17.04
C VAL A 6 0.89 8.08 17.66
N ALA A 7 0.68 6.77 17.73
CA ALA A 7 1.67 5.77 18.09
C ALA A 7 2.13 5.01 16.84
N GLY A 8 3.44 4.86 16.69
CA GLY A 8 4.02 3.99 15.66
C GLY A 8 4.00 2.52 16.12
N ILE A 9 4.37 1.63 15.21
CA ILE A 9 4.37 0.19 15.50
C ILE A 9 5.48 -0.24 16.45
N PRO A 10 5.26 -1.26 17.29
CA PRO A 10 6.33 -1.92 18.04
C PRO A 10 7.37 -2.56 17.11
N SER A 11 8.65 -2.52 17.50
CA SER A 11 9.74 -3.15 16.73
C SER A 11 9.66 -4.68 16.69
N ALA A 12 8.79 -5.30 17.48
CA ALA A 12 8.58 -6.74 17.55
C ALA A 12 7.65 -7.28 16.45
N ILE A 13 6.95 -6.41 15.70
CA ILE A 13 6.08 -6.83 14.61
C ILE A 13 6.93 -7.21 13.41
N GLU A 14 7.04 -8.52 13.14
CA GLU A 14 7.82 -9.07 12.03
C GLU A 14 7.03 -9.13 10.71
N SER A 15 5.70 -9.13 10.77
CA SER A 15 4.83 -9.20 9.61
C SER A 15 3.47 -8.57 9.89
N LEU A 16 2.92 -7.96 8.86
CA LEU A 16 1.55 -7.46 8.81
C LEU A 16 0.81 -8.12 7.65
N TYR A 17 -0.51 -8.16 7.71
CA TYR A 17 -1.35 -8.82 6.73
C TYR A 17 -2.45 -7.90 6.25
N ARG A 18 -2.79 -7.97 4.98
CA ARG A 18 -3.87 -7.17 4.41
C ARG A 18 -4.74 -8.02 3.49
N GLY A 19 -6.02 -8.11 3.82
CA GLY A 19 -7.04 -8.73 2.98
C GLY A 19 -7.63 -7.76 1.96
N ASP A 20 -7.83 -8.22 0.73
CA ASP A 20 -8.59 -7.47 -0.28
C ASP A 20 -9.29 -8.45 -1.23
N ASN A 21 -10.62 -8.31 -1.35
CA ASN A 21 -11.46 -9.16 -2.20
C ASN A 21 -11.14 -8.99 -3.70
N ASN A 22 -10.57 -7.86 -4.10
CA ASN A 22 -10.13 -7.55 -5.45
C ASN A 22 -8.59 -7.56 -5.58
N LEU A 23 -7.89 -8.23 -4.66
CA LEU A 23 -6.42 -8.22 -4.61
C LEU A 23 -5.77 -8.54 -5.97
N ALA A 24 -6.24 -9.57 -6.66
CA ALA A 24 -5.70 -9.99 -7.96
C ALA A 24 -5.86 -8.93 -9.06
N GLY A 25 -6.91 -8.11 -8.99
CA GLY A 25 -7.15 -7.00 -9.92
C GLY A 25 -6.22 -5.81 -9.73
N ILE A 26 -5.42 -5.81 -8.65
CA ILE A 26 -4.56 -4.68 -8.27
C ILE A 26 -3.10 -5.14 -8.19
N ILE A 27 -2.82 -6.20 -7.44
CA ILE A 27 -1.46 -6.58 -7.04
C ILE A 27 -0.54 -7.02 -8.19
N PHE A 28 -1.12 -7.45 -9.31
CA PHE A 28 -0.39 -7.94 -10.47
C PHE A 28 -0.25 -6.92 -11.61
N LEU A 29 -0.58 -5.65 -11.33
CA LEU A 29 -0.46 -4.57 -12.30
C LEU A 29 0.97 -4.01 -12.30
N LEU A 30 1.49 -3.71 -13.49
CA LEU A 30 2.74 -2.98 -13.67
C LEU A 30 2.83 -1.70 -12.82
N PRO A 31 1.82 -0.79 -12.79
CA PRO A 31 1.88 0.40 -11.94
C PRO A 31 2.04 0.06 -10.44
N THR A 32 1.36 -0.98 -9.96
CA THR A 32 1.41 -1.39 -8.55
C THR A 32 2.80 -1.86 -8.12
N LEU A 33 3.63 -2.39 -9.03
CA LEU A 33 5.04 -2.73 -8.72
C LEU A 33 5.87 -1.52 -8.26
N ILE A 34 5.48 -0.32 -8.70
CA ILE A 34 6.22 0.93 -8.50
C ILE A 34 5.56 1.81 -7.44
N THR A 35 4.23 1.85 -7.42
CA THR A 35 3.46 2.71 -6.51
C THR A 35 2.94 1.98 -5.27
N GLY A 36 2.96 0.64 -5.25
CA GLY A 36 2.38 -0.15 -4.16
C GLY A 36 0.85 -0.05 -4.10
N VAL A 37 0.31 -0.43 -2.95
CA VAL A 37 -1.12 -0.34 -2.60
C VAL A 37 -1.30 0.91 -1.75
N PHE A 38 -2.24 1.78 -2.08
CA PHE A 38 -2.36 3.08 -1.44
C PHE A 38 -3.81 3.53 -1.27
N CYS A 39 -4.05 4.44 -0.33
CA CYS A 39 -5.38 5.00 -0.07
C CYS A 39 -5.76 6.09 -1.09
N GLN A 40 -6.94 6.70 -0.95
CA GLN A 40 -7.38 7.76 -1.85
C GLN A 40 -7.32 9.17 -1.22
N ASN A 41 -6.98 9.26 0.06
CA ASN A 41 -6.82 10.50 0.80
C ASN A 41 -5.39 10.65 1.34
N PHE A 42 -4.74 11.77 1.06
CA PHE A 42 -3.34 12.02 1.44
C PHE A 42 -3.20 13.27 2.32
N PRO A 43 -3.64 13.21 3.60
CA PRO A 43 -3.53 14.35 4.50
C PRO A 43 -2.05 14.76 4.70
N GLU A 44 -1.81 16.04 4.98
CA GLU A 44 -0.46 16.53 5.29
C GLU A 44 0.05 16.01 6.64
N VAL A 45 -0.88 15.94 7.61
CA VAL A 45 -0.68 15.46 8.97
C VAL A 45 -1.60 14.28 9.22
N VAL A 46 -1.03 13.16 9.65
CA VAL A 46 -1.79 12.02 10.20
C VAL A 46 -1.84 12.19 11.70
N ASP A 47 -3.03 12.44 12.21
CA ASP A 47 -3.33 12.60 13.63
C ASP A 47 -4.51 11.73 14.06
N MET A 48 -4.93 11.88 15.31
CA MET A 48 -6.05 11.14 15.88
C MET A 48 -7.36 11.36 15.09
N GLU A 49 -7.59 12.53 14.49
CA GLU A 49 -8.79 12.78 13.70
C GLU A 49 -8.78 11.90 12.44
N GLN A 50 -7.64 11.82 11.74
CA GLN A 50 -7.50 10.96 10.57
C GLN A 50 -7.63 9.46 10.92
N VAL A 51 -7.09 9.04 12.07
CA VAL A 51 -7.25 7.66 12.56
C VAL A 51 -8.71 7.36 12.88
N ARG A 52 -9.43 8.30 13.52
CA ARG A 52 -10.87 8.16 13.79
C ARG A 52 -11.69 8.14 12.51
N LEU A 53 -11.40 9.02 11.55
CA LEU A 53 -12.07 9.02 10.25
C LEU A 53 -11.89 7.68 9.55
N HIS A 54 -10.66 7.14 9.53
CA HIS A 54 -10.39 5.81 8.99
C HIS A 54 -11.23 4.70 9.68
N LYS A 55 -11.33 4.73 11.02
CA LYS A 55 -12.06 3.70 11.77
C LYS A 55 -13.58 3.82 11.74
N LEU A 56 -14.09 5.05 11.70
CA LEU A 56 -15.49 5.35 12.01
C LEU A 56 -16.31 5.70 10.78
N THR A 57 -15.68 5.83 9.60
CA THR A 57 -16.43 6.02 8.37
C THR A 57 -16.63 4.68 7.66
N ASN A 58 -17.87 4.42 7.22
CA ASN A 58 -18.18 3.30 6.32
C ASN A 58 -17.75 3.60 4.86
N LEU A 59 -16.71 4.41 4.66
CA LEU A 59 -16.13 4.63 3.34
C LEU A 59 -15.29 3.40 2.99
N SER A 60 -15.87 2.54 2.15
CA SER A 60 -15.27 1.32 1.64
C SER A 60 -13.91 1.56 0.95
N ASN A 61 -13.07 0.53 0.93
CA ASN A 61 -11.88 0.40 0.05
C ASN A 61 -10.74 1.38 0.35
N ASP A 62 -10.27 1.45 1.60
CA ASP A 62 -9.06 2.20 1.97
C ASP A 62 -9.10 3.66 1.52
N PHE A 63 -10.28 4.26 1.56
CA PHE A 63 -10.45 5.64 1.15
C PHE A 63 -9.52 6.55 1.97
N HIS A 64 -9.47 6.34 3.29
CA HIS A 64 -8.65 7.13 4.20
C HIS A 64 -7.21 6.63 4.31
N MET A 65 -7.02 5.35 4.67
CA MET A 65 -5.71 4.72 4.81
C MET A 65 -5.80 3.24 4.43
N VAL A 66 -4.64 2.65 4.15
CA VAL A 66 -4.47 1.24 3.86
C VAL A 66 -4.46 0.46 5.18
N SER A 67 -5.51 -0.35 5.40
CA SER A 67 -5.62 -1.22 6.57
C SER A 67 -4.74 -2.46 6.47
N MET A 68 -4.14 -2.82 7.60
CA MET A 68 -3.33 -4.02 7.83
C MET A 68 -3.63 -4.57 9.23
N SER A 69 -3.41 -5.86 9.46
CA SER A 69 -3.58 -6.53 10.75
C SER A 69 -2.32 -7.31 11.11
N GLU A 70 -2.06 -7.46 12.41
CA GLU A 70 -1.09 -8.46 12.89
C GLU A 70 -1.62 -9.90 12.76
N ASP A 71 -2.93 -10.08 12.66
CA ASP A 71 -3.58 -11.39 12.61
C ASP A 71 -3.88 -11.79 11.15
N PRO A 72 -3.25 -12.85 10.62
CA PRO A 72 -3.52 -13.31 9.26
C PRO A 72 -4.95 -13.81 9.07
N GLN A 73 -5.65 -14.25 10.12
CA GLN A 73 -7.04 -14.69 10.03
C GLN A 73 -7.97 -13.50 9.77
N ILE A 74 -7.72 -12.37 10.41
CA ILE A 74 -8.45 -11.12 10.16
C ILE A 74 -8.27 -10.68 8.69
N ALA A 75 -7.04 -10.73 8.19
CA ALA A 75 -6.78 -10.43 6.79
C ALA A 75 -7.43 -11.44 5.83
N LEU A 76 -7.45 -12.72 6.17
CA LEU A 76 -8.17 -13.74 5.39
C LEU A 76 -9.66 -13.43 5.29
N ASP A 77 -10.27 -13.02 6.40
CA ASP A 77 -11.70 -12.70 6.49
C ASP A 77 -12.04 -11.42 5.71
N TRP A 78 -11.23 -10.36 5.87
CA TRP A 78 -11.37 -9.12 5.09
C TRP A 78 -11.29 -9.36 3.58
N GLY A 79 -10.37 -10.23 3.16
CA GLY A 79 -10.08 -10.52 1.76
C GLY A 79 -10.82 -11.73 1.18
N LYS A 80 -11.74 -12.35 1.93
CA LYS A 80 -12.46 -13.59 1.54
C LYS A 80 -11.52 -14.66 0.96
N GLY A 81 -10.39 -14.87 1.63
CA GLY A 81 -9.35 -15.79 1.20
C GLY A 81 -8.19 -15.17 0.41
N CYS A 82 -8.26 -13.89 0.03
CA CYS A 82 -7.19 -13.20 -0.69
C CYS A 82 -6.49 -12.15 0.18
N PHE A 83 -5.21 -12.35 0.49
CA PHE A 83 -4.46 -11.41 1.32
C PHE A 83 -2.97 -11.36 0.96
N ILE A 84 -2.29 -10.29 1.37
CA ILE A 84 -0.84 -10.15 1.25
C ILE A 84 -0.17 -10.22 2.62
N THR A 85 1.05 -10.76 2.65
CA THR A 85 1.95 -10.72 3.81
C THR A 85 3.00 -9.64 3.58
N ILE A 86 3.16 -8.74 4.55
CA ILE A 86 3.93 -7.49 4.45
C ILE A 86 5.07 -7.51 5.47
N ASP A 87 6.26 -7.14 5.01
CA ASP A 87 7.41 -6.79 5.83
C ASP A 87 7.37 -5.30 6.22
N PRO A 88 7.15 -4.94 7.50
CA PRO A 88 7.07 -3.53 7.87
C PRO A 88 8.43 -2.83 7.89
N VAL A 89 9.57 -3.54 7.89
CA VAL A 89 10.89 -2.99 8.24
C VAL A 89 11.27 -1.73 7.45
N LEU A 90 11.03 -1.72 6.13
CA LEU A 90 11.43 -0.59 5.28
C LEU A 90 10.61 0.68 5.52
N PHE A 91 9.36 0.55 5.97
CA PHE A 91 8.43 1.67 6.06
C PHE A 91 7.77 1.78 7.44
N SER A 92 8.35 1.15 8.47
CA SER A 92 7.81 1.09 9.83
C SER A 92 7.52 2.46 10.42
N ASP A 93 8.34 3.46 10.06
CA ASP A 93 8.20 4.85 10.51
C ASP A 93 6.95 5.54 9.93
N TYR A 94 6.30 4.90 8.95
CA TYR A 94 5.08 5.38 8.29
C TYR A 94 3.82 4.57 8.63
N ILE A 95 3.92 3.64 9.60
CA ILE A 95 2.80 2.80 10.04
C ILE A 95 2.33 3.28 11.41
N VAL A 96 1.02 3.47 11.54
CA VAL A 96 0.36 3.83 12.80
C VAL A 96 -0.28 2.59 13.41
N ASP A 97 0.03 2.33 14.68
CA ASP A 97 -0.70 1.38 15.51
C ASP A 97 -1.99 2.08 15.99
N VAL A 98 -3.14 1.62 15.50
CA VAL A 98 -4.43 2.23 15.79
C VAL A 98 -4.75 2.12 17.29
N HIS A 99 -4.52 0.95 17.88
CA HIS A 99 -4.90 0.65 19.26
C HIS A 99 -4.03 1.42 20.25
N ALA A 100 -2.71 1.44 20.03
CA ALA A 100 -1.80 2.26 20.84
C ALA A 100 -2.11 3.75 20.67
N THR A 101 -2.55 4.19 19.48
CA THR A 101 -2.95 5.57 19.25
C THR A 101 -4.21 5.96 20.05
N PHE A 102 -5.24 5.13 20.07
CA PHE A 102 -6.43 5.38 20.90
C PHE A 102 -6.10 5.43 22.39
N ARG A 103 -5.31 4.47 22.89
CA ARG A 103 -4.85 4.44 24.29
C ARG A 103 -4.04 5.68 24.65
N LYS A 104 -3.12 6.10 23.78
CA LYS A 104 -2.30 7.32 23.96
C LYS A 104 -3.16 8.58 24.10
N ASN A 105 -4.31 8.62 23.42
CA ASN A 105 -5.23 9.76 23.44
C ASN A 105 -6.37 9.61 24.46
N GLN A 106 -6.30 8.62 25.36
CA GLN A 106 -7.31 8.35 26.40
C GLN A 106 -8.72 8.13 25.83
N LEU A 107 -8.80 7.45 24.69
CA LEU A 107 -10.05 7.08 24.03
C LEU A 107 -10.31 5.59 24.17
N ASN A 108 -11.57 5.22 24.43
CA ASN A 108 -11.99 3.82 24.45
C ASN A 108 -12.14 3.29 23.03
N PHE A 109 -11.73 2.04 22.83
CA PHE A 109 -11.93 1.31 21.58
C PHE A 109 -13.11 0.34 21.78
N PRO A 110 -14.05 0.21 20.84
CA PRO A 110 -15.06 -0.85 20.94
C PRO A 110 -14.40 -2.23 20.96
N ASP A 111 -14.76 -3.10 21.92
CA ASP A 111 -14.13 -4.43 22.14
C ASP A 111 -14.01 -5.30 20.89
N ARG A 112 -14.96 -5.20 19.96
CA ARG A 112 -14.93 -5.97 18.70
C ARG A 112 -13.87 -5.46 17.73
N MET A 113 -13.59 -4.16 17.73
CA MET A 113 -12.54 -3.59 16.90
C MET A 113 -11.15 -3.93 17.48
N GLU A 114 -11.02 -4.16 18.80
CA GLU A 114 -9.77 -4.59 19.43
C GLU A 114 -9.20 -5.89 18.83
N GLN A 115 -10.08 -6.76 18.33
CA GLN A 115 -9.70 -8.04 17.73
C GLN A 115 -8.95 -7.88 16.40
N GLU A 116 -9.14 -6.75 15.71
CA GLU A 116 -8.54 -6.52 14.39
C GLU A 116 -7.02 -6.29 14.45
N ARG A 117 -6.48 -5.88 15.61
CA ARG A 117 -5.06 -5.53 15.79
C ARG A 117 -4.52 -4.68 14.64
N GLU A 118 -5.28 -3.64 14.33
CA GLU A 118 -5.16 -2.90 13.08
C GLU A 118 -3.99 -1.91 13.12
N HIS A 119 -3.34 -1.86 11.96
CA HIS A 119 -2.27 -0.97 11.59
C HIS A 119 -2.65 -0.26 10.30
N ILE A 120 -2.30 1.02 10.20
CA ILE A 120 -2.67 1.82 9.02
C ILE A 120 -1.46 2.57 8.46
N ALA A 121 -1.44 2.71 7.14
CA ALA A 121 -0.44 3.50 6.41
C ALA A 121 -1.10 4.18 5.20
N LEU A 122 -0.49 5.24 4.67
CA LEU A 122 -0.97 5.85 3.42
C LEU A 122 -0.64 5.00 2.19
N VAL A 123 0.49 4.30 2.23
CA VAL A 123 0.97 3.41 1.15
C VAL A 123 1.61 2.18 1.78
N VAL A 124 1.30 1.01 1.23
CA VAL A 124 2.06 -0.23 1.42
C VAL A 124 2.94 -0.43 0.19
N PRO A 125 4.27 -0.26 0.30
CA PRO A 125 5.16 -0.40 -0.84
C PRO A 125 5.21 -1.83 -1.35
N PHE A 126 5.20 -2.01 -2.67
CA PHE A 126 5.23 -3.35 -3.26
C PHE A 126 6.48 -4.14 -2.91
N CYS A 127 7.63 -3.45 -2.79
CA CYS A 127 8.89 -4.05 -2.36
C CYS A 127 8.85 -4.64 -0.95
N SER A 128 7.87 -4.25 -0.13
CA SER A 128 7.68 -4.75 1.24
C SER A 128 6.74 -5.95 1.30
N ILE A 129 6.10 -6.34 0.19
CA ILE A 129 5.16 -7.45 0.16
C ILE A 129 5.93 -8.76 -0.02
N LYS A 130 5.99 -9.62 1.00
CA LYS A 130 6.72 -10.90 0.95
C LYS A 130 6.00 -11.92 0.07
N LYS A 131 4.69 -12.05 0.28
CA LYS A 131 3.85 -13.14 -0.26
C LYS A 131 2.47 -12.62 -0.61
N ILE A 132 1.87 -13.26 -1.61
CA ILE A 132 0.50 -13.01 -2.05
C ILE A 132 -0.25 -14.33 -1.91
N THR A 133 -1.34 -14.34 -1.15
CA THR A 133 -2.19 -15.51 -0.97
C THR A 133 -3.51 -15.28 -1.69
N ILE A 134 -3.89 -16.20 -2.57
CA ILE A 134 -5.17 -16.17 -3.29
C ILE A 134 -5.87 -17.49 -3.00
N HIS A 135 -6.87 -17.41 -2.13
CA HIS A 135 -7.52 -18.55 -1.50
C HIS A 135 -6.49 -19.45 -0.79
N ASN A 136 -6.23 -20.65 -1.32
CA ASN A 136 -5.31 -21.62 -0.72
C ASN A 136 -3.94 -21.66 -1.41
N LYS A 137 -3.67 -20.70 -2.31
CA LYS A 137 -2.44 -20.66 -3.08
C LYS A 137 -1.56 -19.51 -2.65
N GLU A 138 -0.37 -19.83 -2.15
CA GLU A 138 0.65 -18.86 -1.78
C GLU A 138 1.61 -18.64 -2.96
N LEU A 139 1.77 -17.38 -3.35
CA LEU A 139 2.68 -16.95 -4.40
C LEU A 139 3.82 -16.12 -3.77
N ALA A 140 5.06 -16.50 -4.06
CA ALA A 140 6.22 -15.68 -3.71
C ALA A 140 6.22 -14.40 -4.57
N ASN A 141 6.46 -13.25 -3.95
CA ASN A 141 6.67 -12.00 -4.68
C ASN A 141 8.13 -11.89 -5.13
N PRO A 142 8.44 -11.93 -6.45
CA PRO A 142 9.80 -11.80 -6.93
C PRO A 142 10.41 -10.40 -6.71
N PHE A 143 9.58 -9.40 -6.42
CA PHE A 143 9.99 -8.01 -6.14
C PHE A 143 10.07 -7.69 -4.65
N TYR A 144 9.88 -8.66 -3.75
CA TYR A 144 10.16 -8.45 -2.34
C TYR A 144 11.64 -8.14 -2.11
N LEU A 145 11.92 -7.09 -1.32
CA LEU A 145 13.26 -6.73 -0.86
C LEU A 145 13.42 -7.03 0.62
N SER A 146 14.19 -8.07 0.93
CA SER A 146 14.57 -8.41 2.30
C SER A 146 15.71 -7.50 2.75
N ILE A 147 15.34 -6.35 3.33
CA ILE A 147 16.28 -5.38 3.89
C ILE A 147 16.36 -5.59 5.40
N PRO A 148 17.55 -5.88 5.96
CA PRO A 148 17.73 -5.99 7.40
C PRO A 148 17.39 -4.70 8.14
N GLN A 149 16.86 -4.84 9.36
CA GLN A 149 16.42 -3.71 10.20
C GLN A 149 17.53 -2.72 10.56
N ASP A 150 18.77 -3.22 10.64
CA ASP A 150 20.00 -2.47 10.94
C ASP A 150 20.63 -1.82 9.69
N ASN A 151 20.09 -2.04 8.49
CA ASN A 151 20.53 -1.36 7.29
C ASN A 151 19.98 0.09 7.22
N HIS A 152 20.61 0.97 7.99
CA HIS A 152 20.21 2.37 8.10
C HIS A 152 20.29 3.13 6.77
N GLU A 153 21.25 2.80 5.91
CA GLU A 153 21.41 3.44 4.60
C GLU A 153 20.20 3.17 3.69
N ALA A 154 19.82 1.90 3.56
CA ALA A 154 18.64 1.50 2.79
C ALA A 154 17.37 2.16 3.33
N ARG A 155 17.20 2.20 4.66
CA ARG A 155 16.02 2.84 5.27
C ARG A 155 15.98 4.35 5.02
N MET A 156 17.10 5.06 5.09
CA MET A 156 17.14 6.51 4.81
C MET A 156 16.83 6.83 3.35
N GLU A 157 17.38 6.07 2.41
CA GLU A 157 17.07 6.25 0.98
C GLU A 157 15.61 5.90 0.69
N PHE A 158 15.11 4.83 1.29
CA PHE A 158 13.71 4.45 1.15
C PHE A 158 12.76 5.50 1.73
N ASN A 159 13.09 6.12 2.87
CA ASN A 159 12.30 7.22 3.44
C ASN A 159 12.16 8.40 2.47
N THR A 160 13.20 8.66 1.68
CA THR A 160 13.15 9.69 0.62
C THR A 160 12.18 9.27 -0.48
N LEU A 161 12.30 8.05 -1.01
CA LEU A 161 11.39 7.50 -2.02
C LEU A 161 9.93 7.49 -1.56
N TYR A 162 9.68 7.00 -0.35
CA TYR A 162 8.35 6.95 0.24
C TYR A 162 7.75 8.36 0.35
N SER A 163 8.52 9.32 0.86
CA SER A 163 8.07 10.71 0.98
C SER A 163 7.77 11.36 -0.37
N GLU A 164 8.57 11.06 -1.39
CA GLU A 164 8.34 11.50 -2.76
C GLU A 164 7.05 10.91 -3.33
N LEU A 165 6.83 9.60 -3.20
CA LEU A 165 5.60 8.95 -3.64
C LEU A 165 4.36 9.57 -2.97
N ILE A 166 4.39 9.79 -1.65
CA ILE A 166 3.32 10.48 -0.93
C ILE A 166 3.09 11.88 -1.49
N SER A 167 4.15 12.61 -1.84
CA SER A 167 4.02 13.94 -2.43
C SER A 167 3.37 13.88 -3.82
N LEU A 168 3.71 12.89 -4.65
CA LEU A 168 3.10 12.71 -5.97
C LEU A 168 1.63 12.35 -5.86
N LEU A 169 1.29 11.40 -4.99
CA LEU A 169 -0.09 11.00 -4.73
C LEU A 169 -0.90 12.18 -4.18
N ARG A 170 -0.36 12.96 -3.23
CA ARG A 170 -1.04 14.17 -2.74
C ARG A 170 -1.31 15.15 -3.88
N LYS A 171 -0.29 15.48 -4.71
CA LYS A 171 -0.48 16.35 -5.88
C LYS A 171 -1.57 15.82 -6.80
N LYS A 172 -1.59 14.51 -7.07
CA LYS A 172 -2.60 13.86 -7.92
C LYS A 172 -4.04 14.11 -7.45
N TYR A 173 -4.27 14.06 -6.14
CA TYR A 173 -5.61 14.16 -5.57
C TYR A 173 -6.02 15.58 -5.16
N THR A 174 -5.08 16.50 -4.95
CA THR A 174 -5.41 17.84 -4.42
C THR A 174 -5.09 19.01 -5.35
N GLN A 175 -4.36 18.77 -6.45
CA GLN A 175 -3.91 19.82 -7.37
C GLN A 175 -4.30 19.49 -8.80
N GLU A 176 -4.67 20.52 -9.57
CA GLU A 176 -4.66 20.42 -11.03
C GLU A 176 -3.22 20.45 -11.50
N VAL A 177 -2.65 19.27 -11.71
CA VAL A 177 -1.27 19.11 -12.21
C VAL A 177 -1.31 19.07 -13.73
N ASP A 178 -0.37 19.77 -14.36
CA ASP A 178 -0.16 19.64 -15.79
C ASP A 178 0.20 18.18 -16.16
N GLY A 179 -0.44 17.66 -17.20
CA GLY A 179 -0.30 16.25 -17.58
C GLY A 179 1.13 15.87 -17.96
N GLU A 180 1.92 16.80 -18.51
CA GLU A 180 3.33 16.56 -18.83
C GLU A 180 4.22 16.66 -17.58
N GLU A 181 3.94 17.59 -16.66
CA GLU A 181 4.62 17.63 -15.35
C GLU A 181 4.43 16.32 -14.58
N GLU A 182 3.20 15.77 -14.56
CA GLU A 182 2.91 14.49 -13.90
C GLU A 182 3.76 13.35 -14.51
N LYS A 183 3.77 13.23 -15.85
CA LYS A 183 4.55 12.20 -16.56
C LYS A 183 6.04 12.30 -16.28
N VAL A 184 6.61 13.50 -16.37
CA VAL A 184 8.05 13.73 -16.12
C VAL A 184 8.41 13.34 -14.68
N THR A 185 7.57 13.72 -13.72
CA THR A 185 7.84 13.45 -12.31
C THR A 185 7.67 11.98 -11.96
N LEU A 186 6.67 11.30 -12.54
CA LEU A 186 6.48 9.85 -12.40
C LEU A 186 7.65 9.06 -12.99
N ARG A 187 8.15 9.47 -14.17
CA ARG A 187 9.33 8.87 -14.78
C ARG A 187 10.56 9.03 -13.89
N ALA A 188 10.79 10.23 -13.35
CA ALA A 188 11.91 10.50 -12.43
C ALA A 188 11.81 9.66 -11.15
N TYR A 189 10.61 9.52 -10.58
CA TYR A 189 10.36 8.64 -9.44
C TYR A 189 10.68 7.18 -9.76
N ALA A 190 10.20 6.66 -10.89
CA ALA A 190 10.45 5.28 -11.32
C ALA A 190 11.95 5.00 -11.51
N ILE A 191 12.72 5.93 -12.08
CA ILE A 191 14.18 5.82 -12.20
C ILE A 191 14.83 5.65 -10.82
N ARG A 192 14.51 6.52 -9.86
CA ARG A 192 15.08 6.45 -8.51
C ARG A 192 14.68 5.18 -7.76
N TYR A 193 13.46 4.70 -7.95
CA TYR A 193 13.02 3.43 -7.39
C TYR A 193 13.82 2.25 -7.98
N LEU A 194 14.10 2.26 -9.29
CA LEU A 194 14.94 1.24 -9.92
C LEU A 194 16.42 1.34 -9.49
N ASP A 195 16.94 2.55 -9.26
CA ASP A 195 18.28 2.76 -8.72
C ASP A 195 18.40 2.19 -7.30
N PHE A 196 17.38 2.38 -6.47
CA PHE A 196 17.29 1.77 -5.13
C PHE A 196 17.35 0.24 -5.21
N TYR A 197 16.62 -0.38 -6.13
CA TYR A 197 16.72 -1.84 -6.38
C TYR A 197 18.08 -2.25 -6.92
N SER A 198 18.73 -1.42 -7.74
CA SER A 198 20.06 -1.72 -8.25
C SER A 198 21.11 -1.71 -7.13
N LYS A 199 20.92 -0.83 -6.14
CA LYS A 199 21.80 -0.70 -4.98
C LYS A 199 21.54 -1.78 -3.91
N PHE A 200 20.29 -2.07 -3.59
CA PHE A 200 19.92 -2.93 -2.45
C PHE A 200 19.24 -4.25 -2.82
N GLY A 201 18.88 -4.46 -4.09
CA GLY A 201 18.10 -5.61 -4.57
C GLY A 201 18.84 -6.95 -4.68
N SER A 202 20.00 -7.08 -4.03
CA SER A 202 20.93 -8.23 -4.12
C SER A 202 21.35 -8.57 -5.56
N CYS A 203 22.14 -9.64 -5.73
CA CYS A 203 22.50 -10.16 -7.05
C CYS A 203 21.29 -10.69 -7.86
N ASN A 204 20.14 -10.86 -7.21
CA ASN A 204 18.93 -11.43 -7.80
C ASN A 204 17.84 -10.38 -8.14
N ASN A 205 18.19 -9.10 -8.24
CA ASN A 205 17.26 -8.03 -8.59
C ASN A 205 16.36 -8.40 -9.81
N PRO A 206 15.03 -8.51 -9.63
CA PRO A 206 14.12 -8.93 -10.68
C PRO A 206 14.04 -7.93 -11.84
N PHE A 207 14.33 -6.65 -11.62
CA PHE A 207 14.32 -5.63 -12.67
C PHE A 207 15.44 -5.81 -13.69
N ASN A 208 16.53 -6.49 -13.33
CA ASN A 208 17.63 -6.84 -14.23
C ASN A 208 17.42 -8.17 -14.98
N LYS A 209 16.29 -8.87 -14.73
CA LYS A 209 15.94 -10.10 -15.44
C LYS A 209 15.01 -9.80 -16.61
N SER A 210 15.07 -10.64 -17.65
CA SER A 210 14.07 -10.62 -18.71
C SER A 210 12.74 -11.21 -18.23
N LEU A 211 11.64 -10.87 -18.91
CA LEU A 211 10.34 -11.51 -18.59
C LEU A 211 10.40 -13.03 -18.72
N ALA A 212 11.12 -13.56 -19.72
CA ALA A 212 11.29 -15.00 -19.89
C ALA A 212 11.98 -15.64 -18.67
N GLN A 213 13.05 -15.02 -18.16
CA GLN A 213 13.72 -15.49 -16.95
C GLN A 213 12.81 -15.42 -15.72
N LEU A 214 12.02 -14.35 -15.59
CA LEU A 214 11.06 -14.24 -14.49
C LEU A 214 9.95 -15.29 -14.58
N VAL A 215 9.49 -15.63 -15.79
CA VAL A 215 8.49 -16.70 -16.02
C VAL A 215 9.05 -18.07 -15.62
N GLU A 216 10.31 -18.35 -15.93
CA GLU A 216 10.96 -19.60 -15.52
C GLU A 216 11.13 -19.69 -14.00
N LEU A 217 11.52 -18.59 -13.34
CA LEU A 217 11.78 -18.56 -11.90
C LEU A 217 10.51 -18.48 -11.05
N TYR A 218 9.49 -17.75 -11.52
CA TYR A 218 8.26 -17.43 -10.79
C TYR A 218 7.02 -17.60 -11.69
N PRO A 219 6.78 -18.81 -12.22
CA PRO A 219 5.77 -19.05 -13.25
C PRO A 219 4.36 -18.63 -12.82
N GLU A 220 4.01 -18.85 -11.56
CA GLU A 220 2.67 -18.57 -11.05
C GLU A 220 2.42 -17.07 -10.86
N PHE A 221 3.40 -16.34 -10.31
CA PHE A 221 3.34 -14.87 -10.20
C PHE A 221 3.28 -14.26 -11.61
N MET A 222 4.17 -14.70 -12.50
CA MET A 222 4.27 -14.13 -13.84
C MET A 222 3.06 -14.46 -14.71
N SER A 223 2.42 -15.61 -14.54
CA SER A 223 1.17 -15.92 -15.24
C SER A 223 0.08 -14.89 -14.93
N ASN A 224 -0.10 -14.54 -13.65
CA ASN A 224 -1.07 -13.51 -13.24
C ASN A 224 -0.64 -12.12 -13.72
N PHE A 225 0.65 -11.78 -13.55
CA PHE A 225 1.21 -10.50 -13.97
C PHE A 225 1.05 -10.24 -15.47
N LEU A 226 1.39 -11.20 -16.32
CA LEU A 226 1.29 -11.07 -17.78
C LEU A 226 -0.18 -10.95 -18.23
N GLN A 227 -1.09 -11.67 -17.58
CA GLN A 227 -2.53 -11.58 -17.86
C GLN A 227 -3.07 -10.19 -17.50
N SER A 228 -2.75 -9.67 -16.32
CA SER A 228 -3.25 -8.38 -15.84
C SER A 228 -2.60 -7.17 -16.52
N SER A 229 -1.32 -7.26 -16.89
CA SER A 229 -0.58 -6.16 -17.51
C SER A 229 -0.62 -6.18 -19.05
N HIS A 230 -1.31 -7.15 -19.66
CA HIS A 230 -1.37 -7.34 -21.13
C HIS A 230 0.01 -7.41 -21.82
N LEU A 231 1.02 -7.93 -21.11
CA LEU A 231 2.39 -8.04 -21.60
C LEU A 231 2.65 -9.41 -22.25
N SER A 232 3.52 -9.42 -23.27
CA SER A 232 4.02 -10.66 -23.87
C SER A 232 5.24 -11.17 -23.11
N SER A 233 5.35 -12.49 -22.87
CA SER A 233 6.50 -13.10 -22.18
C SER A 233 7.84 -12.95 -22.90
N LYS A 234 7.83 -12.54 -24.18
CA LYS A 234 9.05 -12.32 -24.99
C LYS A 234 9.64 -10.91 -24.86
N THR A 235 9.08 -10.07 -23.99
CA THR A 235 9.40 -8.64 -23.96
C THR A 235 10.55 -8.36 -23.00
N GLY A 236 11.65 -7.80 -23.53
CA GLY A 236 12.69 -6.99 -22.85
C GLY A 236 13.21 -7.39 -21.46
N LEU A 237 13.96 -6.48 -20.84
CA LEU A 237 14.24 -6.51 -19.40
C LEU A 237 13.08 -5.85 -18.65
N MET A 238 12.82 -6.33 -17.43
CA MET A 238 11.71 -5.81 -16.64
C MET A 238 11.87 -4.31 -16.32
N LYS A 239 13.09 -3.82 -16.09
CA LYS A 239 13.36 -2.38 -15.92
C LYS A 239 12.99 -1.54 -17.14
N ASP A 240 13.23 -2.04 -18.35
CA ASP A 240 12.96 -1.28 -19.58
C ASP A 240 11.44 -1.15 -19.79
N ILE A 241 10.70 -2.20 -19.47
CA ILE A 241 9.23 -2.20 -19.49
C ILE A 241 8.68 -1.16 -18.51
N VAL A 242 9.17 -1.16 -17.27
CA VAL A 242 8.78 -0.16 -16.26
C VAL A 242 9.06 1.26 -16.75
N LEU A 243 10.25 1.54 -17.27
CA LEU A 243 10.63 2.88 -17.74
C LEU A 243 9.84 3.33 -18.97
N ASN A 244 9.39 2.41 -19.82
CA ASN A 244 8.57 2.74 -20.98
C ASN A 244 7.11 3.04 -20.60
N SER A 245 6.63 2.48 -19.48
CA SER A 245 5.27 2.69 -18.97
C SER A 245 5.20 3.68 -17.80
N SER A 246 6.34 4.17 -17.29
CA SER A 246 6.40 4.95 -16.04
C SER A 246 5.62 6.26 -16.10
N GLU A 247 5.38 6.81 -17.28
CA GLU A 247 4.63 8.05 -17.49
C GLU A 247 3.11 7.84 -17.28
N ASN A 248 2.62 6.60 -17.34
CA ASN A 248 1.21 6.26 -17.21
C ASN A 248 0.87 5.59 -15.87
N LEU A 249 1.80 5.53 -14.90
CA LEU A 249 1.59 4.78 -13.64
C LEU A 249 0.27 5.16 -12.95
N PHE A 250 0.01 6.47 -12.77
CA PHE A 250 -1.24 6.94 -12.19
C PHE A 250 -2.43 6.85 -13.14
N LYS A 251 -2.23 6.89 -14.45
CA LYS A 251 -3.34 6.72 -15.39
C LYS A 251 -3.85 5.28 -15.37
N GLU A 252 -2.96 4.31 -15.17
CA GLU A 252 -3.24 2.87 -15.27
C GLU A 252 -3.56 2.24 -13.90
N HIS A 253 -3.32 2.93 -12.79
CA HIS A 253 -3.63 2.42 -11.46
C HIS A 253 -5.13 2.61 -11.12
N PRO A 254 -5.87 1.56 -10.69
CA PRO A 254 -7.31 1.69 -10.41
C PRO A 254 -7.67 2.71 -9.33
N TYR A 255 -6.83 2.85 -8.31
CA TYR A 255 -7.06 3.78 -7.19
C TYR A 255 -7.06 5.25 -7.60
N THR A 256 -6.42 5.62 -8.70
CA THR A 256 -6.36 6.99 -9.24
C THR A 256 -7.40 7.24 -10.34
N GLN A 257 -8.04 6.20 -10.88
CA GLN A 257 -9.11 6.33 -11.89
C GLN A 257 -10.49 6.60 -11.29
N SER A 258 -10.69 6.23 -10.03
CA SER A 258 -12.01 6.10 -9.41
C SER A 258 -12.40 7.33 -8.60
N ILE A 259 -12.71 8.44 -9.25
CA ILE A 259 -13.50 9.51 -8.63
C ILE A 259 -14.55 9.96 -9.64
N ASP A 260 -15.71 9.30 -9.61
CA ASP A 260 -16.92 10.01 -10.01
C ASP A 260 -17.06 11.19 -9.04
N ALA A 261 -17.20 12.43 -9.55
CA ALA A 261 -17.48 13.59 -8.71
C ALA A 261 -18.73 13.36 -7.83
N SER A 262 -19.64 12.47 -8.25
CA SER A 262 -20.75 12.01 -7.42
C SER A 262 -20.34 11.27 -6.13
N TYR A 263 -19.10 10.78 -6.00
CA TYR A 263 -18.58 10.14 -4.78
C TYR A 263 -18.06 11.15 -3.76
N ILE A 264 -17.48 12.27 -4.22
CA ILE A 264 -17.08 13.41 -3.37
C ILE A 264 -18.32 14.20 -2.90
N PHE A 265 -19.33 14.32 -3.77
CA PHE A 265 -20.57 15.07 -3.50
C PHE A 265 -21.77 14.21 -3.15
N ARG A 266 -21.61 12.89 -2.97
CA ARG A 266 -22.68 12.08 -2.40
C ARG A 266 -22.85 12.54 -0.97
N VAL A 267 -23.99 13.15 -0.69
CA VAL A 267 -24.63 13.06 0.63
C VAL A 267 -24.99 11.59 0.84
N LYS A 268 -23.97 10.74 1.06
CA LYS A 268 -24.17 9.53 1.86
C LYS A 268 -24.25 10.09 3.27
N GLU A 269 -25.37 9.87 3.94
CA GLU A 269 -25.53 10.21 5.35
C GLU A 269 -24.26 9.74 6.06
N SER A 270 -23.45 10.70 6.51
CA SER A 270 -22.21 10.41 7.21
C SER A 270 -22.65 9.85 8.54
N THR A 271 -22.77 8.53 8.59
CA THR A 271 -23.10 7.84 9.83
C THR A 271 -21.92 8.05 10.77
N THR A 272 -22.08 8.94 11.74
CA THR A 272 -21.07 9.17 12.77
C THR A 272 -20.98 7.92 13.64
N CYS A 273 -19.93 7.81 14.45
CA CYS A 273 -19.82 6.69 15.39
C CYS A 273 -21.03 6.57 16.33
N TYR A 274 -21.81 7.63 16.53
CA TYR A 274 -23.02 7.61 17.35
C TYR A 274 -24.24 6.99 16.65
N GLU A 275 -24.20 6.90 15.32
CA GLU A 275 -25.27 6.43 14.46
C GLU A 275 -25.01 5.02 13.91
N ASP A 276 -23.75 4.55 13.97
CA ASP A 276 -23.38 3.17 13.67
C ASP A 276 -23.37 2.35 14.98
N ASP A 277 -24.33 1.43 15.12
CA ASP A 277 -24.46 0.54 16.27
C ASP A 277 -23.17 -0.29 16.53
N TRP A 278 -22.29 -0.45 15.53
CA TRP A 278 -21.00 -1.13 15.66
C TRP A 278 -19.86 -0.23 16.15
N ALA A 279 -19.96 1.07 15.90
CA ALA A 279 -18.92 2.05 16.26
C ALA A 279 -19.31 2.92 17.47
N LYS A 280 -20.51 2.69 18.03
CA LYS A 280 -21.04 3.46 19.14
C LYS A 280 -20.16 3.32 20.38
N PRO A 281 -19.60 4.43 20.90
CA PRO A 281 -18.89 4.38 22.16
C PRO A 281 -19.85 3.91 23.26
N VAL A 282 -19.47 2.84 23.95
CA VAL A 282 -20.13 2.42 25.18
C VAL A 282 -19.55 3.30 26.28
N TYR A 283 -20.37 4.19 26.83
CA TYR A 283 -20.04 4.96 28.01
C TYR A 283 -20.60 4.21 29.22
N ASP A 284 -19.75 3.98 30.24
CA ASP A 284 -20.16 3.54 31.57
C ASP A 284 -20.90 4.66 32.32
#